data_AF-A0A512BHW6-F1
#
_entry.id   AF-A0A512BHW6-F1
#
_cell.length_a   1.000
_cell.length_b   1.000
_cell.length_c   1.000
_cell.angle_alpha   90.00
_cell.angle_beta   90.00
_cell.angle_gamma   90.00
#
_symmetry.space_group_name_H-M   'P 1'
#
loop_
_entity.id
_entity.type
_entity.pdbx_description
1 polymer ?
#
loop_
_entity_poly.entity_id
_entity_poly.type
_entity_poly.pdbx_seq_one_letter_code
_entity_poly.pdbx_strand_id
1 'polypeptide(L)'
;MSGLIITPAAMHKVANVDVDVKYRQPGNVVTYVSIIFEVYQKGNKFYAIPFVSEETKILTNLPPEITFRMQNETIYEVSQRYKEVVESLVERLKAFVSI
;
A
#
# COMPACT_ATOMS: atom_id res chain seq x y z
N MET A 1 -15.68 -0.33 -22.80
CA MET A 1 -14.91 -0.96 -21.71
C MET A 1 -13.74 -0.05 -21.39
N SER A 2 -13.88 0.83 -20.40
CA SER A 2 -12.83 1.82 -20.07
C SER A 2 -11.80 1.15 -19.16
N GLY A 3 -10.73 0.64 -19.76
CA GLY A 3 -9.50 0.38 -19.02
C GLY A 3 -8.92 1.71 -18.60
N LEU A 4 -9.15 2.11 -17.35
CA LEU A 4 -8.43 3.22 -16.72
C LEU A 4 -6.97 2.79 -16.60
N ILE A 5 -6.19 3.06 -17.64
CA ILE A 5 -4.73 3.07 -17.56
C ILE A 5 -4.40 4.27 -16.69
N ILE A 6 -4.20 4.01 -15.40
CA ILE A 6 -3.72 5.00 -14.46
C ILE A 6 -2.33 5.41 -14.96
N THR A 7 -2.25 6.56 -15.61
CA THR A 7 -1.01 7.10 -16.16
C THR A 7 -0.23 7.71 -14.99
N PRO A 8 0.96 7.18 -14.62
CA PRO A 8 1.76 7.71 -13.50
C PRO A 8 2.13 9.19 -13.67
N ALA A 9 2.10 9.69 -14.91
CA ALA A 9 2.46 11.07 -15.27
C ALA A 9 1.60 12.17 -14.60
N ALA A 10 0.43 11.84 -14.04
CA ALA A 10 -0.43 12.80 -13.34
C ALA A 10 -0.46 12.59 -11.81
N MET A 11 0.39 11.71 -11.28
CA MET A 11 0.43 11.36 -9.86
C MET A 11 1.76 11.78 -9.25
N HIS A 12 1.73 12.49 -8.12
CA HIS A 12 2.95 12.83 -7.40
C HIS A 12 3.39 11.64 -6.56
N LYS A 13 4.57 11.10 -6.87
CA LYS A 13 5.21 10.10 -6.01
C LYS A 13 5.56 10.76 -4.68
N VAL A 14 5.04 10.20 -3.59
CA VAL A 14 5.25 10.69 -2.22
C VAL A 14 6.49 10.02 -1.62
N ALA A 15 6.51 8.69 -1.60
CA ALA A 15 7.58 7.93 -0.97
C ALA A 15 7.59 6.47 -1.45
N ASN A 16 8.72 5.80 -1.22
CA ASN A 16 8.79 4.34 -1.16
C ASN A 16 8.73 3.94 0.31
N VAL A 17 7.82 3.04 0.65
CA VAL A 17 7.56 2.63 2.04
C VAL A 17 7.66 1.13 2.12
N ASP A 18 8.64 0.65 2.87
CA ASP A 18 8.74 -0.75 3.24
C ASP A 18 7.68 -1.06 4.30
N VAL A 19 6.86 -2.10 4.12
CA VAL A 19 5.85 -2.56 5.07
C VAL A 19 5.87 -4.07 5.20
N ASP A 20 5.90 -4.54 6.44
CA ASP A 20 5.79 -5.95 6.78
C ASP A 20 4.34 -6.42 6.66
N VAL A 21 4.07 -7.23 5.64
CA VAL A 21 2.73 -7.79 5.40
C VAL A 21 2.64 -9.17 5.99
N LYS A 22 1.56 -9.40 6.75
CA LYS A 22 1.24 -10.68 7.36
C LYS A 22 0.90 -11.73 6.30
N TYR A 23 1.67 -12.82 6.28
CA TYR A 23 1.45 -13.96 5.40
C TYR A 23 1.16 -15.22 6.20
N ARG A 24 -0.02 -15.82 5.97
CA ARG A 24 -0.40 -17.11 6.56
C ARG A 24 0.07 -18.24 5.65
N GLN A 25 1.00 -19.03 6.16
CA GLN A 25 1.49 -20.24 5.50
C GLN A 25 0.65 -21.46 5.88
N PRO A 26 0.71 -22.55 5.07
CA PRO A 26 0.18 -23.85 5.46
C PRO A 26 0.70 -24.26 6.84
N GLY A 27 -0.17 -24.84 7.68
CA GLY A 27 0.17 -25.20 9.07
C GLY A 27 -0.09 -24.11 10.11
N ASN A 28 -0.91 -23.10 9.80
CA ASN A 28 -1.23 -21.97 10.70
C ASN A 28 -0.03 -21.13 11.14
N VAL A 29 1.08 -21.19 10.40
CA VAL A 29 2.25 -20.36 10.66
C VAL A 29 1.99 -18.96 10.11
N VAL A 30 2.17 -17.95 10.95
CA VAL A 30 2.10 -16.54 10.56
C VAL A 30 3.53 -16.04 10.40
N THR A 31 3.87 -15.63 9.18
CA THR A 31 5.14 -14.99 8.85
C THR A 31 4.88 -13.54 8.42
N TYR A 32 5.93 -12.74 8.42
CA TYR A 32 5.89 -11.37 7.93
C TYR A 32 6.82 -11.28 6.73
N VAL A 33 6.32 -10.72 5.64
CA VAL A 33 7.07 -10.50 4.41
C VAL A 33 7.14 -9.00 4.18
N SER A 34 8.35 -8.46 4.18
CA SER A 34 8.60 -7.05 3.87
C SER A 34 8.30 -6.80 2.39
N ILE A 35 7.51 -5.76 2.12
CA ILE A 35 7.16 -5.32 0.78
C ILE A 35 7.40 -3.82 0.67
N ILE A 36 8.08 -3.42 -0.39
CA ILE A 36 8.21 -2.01 -0.74
C ILE A 36 6.97 -1.58 -1.52
N PHE A 37 6.25 -0.60 -0.99
CA PHE A 37 5.16 0.08 -1.67
C PHE A 37 5.61 1.42 -2.20
N GLU A 38 5.33 1.68 -3.47
CA GLU A 38 5.38 3.03 -4.02
C GLU A 38 4.07 3.75 -3.73
N VAL A 39 4.16 4.84 -2.97
CA VAL A 39 2.99 5.64 -2.60
C VAL A 39 2.92 6.86 -3.50
N TYR A 40 1.78 7.02 -4.15
CA TYR A 40 1.45 8.14 -5.00
C TYR A 40 0.26 8.91 -4.42
N GLN A 41 0.26 10.24 -4.58
CA GLN A 41 -0.83 11.11 -4.18
C GLN A 41 -1.43 11.81 -5.39
N LYS A 42 -2.77 11.86 -5.42
CA LYS A 42 -3.55 12.64 -6.38
C LYS A 42 -4.71 13.32 -5.65
N GLY A 43 -4.53 14.59 -5.27
CA GLY A 43 -5.45 15.30 -4.38
C GLY A 43 -5.49 14.65 -3.00
N ASN A 44 -6.68 14.25 -2.53
CA ASN A 44 -6.88 13.59 -1.22
C ASN A 44 -6.87 12.05 -1.31
N LYS A 45 -6.51 11.48 -2.47
CA LYS A 45 -6.42 10.05 -2.68
C LYS A 45 -4.96 9.62 -2.73
N PHE A 46 -4.65 8.58 -1.99
CA PHE A 46 -3.36 7.90 -1.98
C PHE A 46 -3.50 6.55 -2.66
N TYR A 47 -2.47 6.20 -3.41
CA TYR A 47 -2.36 4.98 -4.19
C TYR A 47 -1.06 4.31 -3.78
N ALA A 48 -1.14 3.16 -3.12
CA ALA A 48 0.02 2.36 -2.76
C ALA A 48 0.13 1.17 -3.73
N ILE A 49 1.22 1.14 -4.48
CA ILE A 49 1.50 0.10 -5.47
C ILE A 49 2.64 -0.75 -4.93
N PRO A 50 2.41 -2.04 -4.64
CA PRO A 50 3.47 -2.93 -4.19
C PRO A 50 4.46 -3.22 -5.32
N PHE A 51 5.74 -3.18 -5.00
CA PHE A 51 6.78 -3.69 -5.88
C PHE A 51 6.80 -5.23 -5.80
N VAL A 52 6.34 -5.88 -6.87
CA VAL A 52 6.26 -7.35 -6.94
C VAL A 52 7.57 -7.92 -7.47
N SER A 53 8.36 -8.50 -6.57
CA SER A 53 9.52 -9.36 -6.85
C SER A 53 9.12 -10.85 -6.83
N GLU A 54 10.03 -11.75 -7.25
CA GLU A 54 9.79 -13.20 -7.13
C GLU A 54 9.51 -13.64 -5.68
N GLU A 55 10.17 -13.01 -4.70
CA GLU A 55 10.03 -13.29 -3.28
C GLU A 55 8.67 -12.86 -2.73
N THR A 56 8.15 -11.72 -3.18
CA THR A 56 6.85 -11.18 -2.76
C THR A 56 5.68 -11.78 -3.56
N LYS A 57 5.95 -12.47 -4.67
CA LYS A 57 4.95 -13.17 -5.49
C LYS A 57 4.19 -14.26 -4.73
N ILE A 58 4.77 -14.77 -3.63
CA ILE A 58 4.10 -15.70 -2.71
C ILE A 58 2.85 -15.09 -2.05
N LEU A 59 2.75 -13.76 -2.03
CA LEU A 59 1.64 -13.00 -1.47
C LEU A 59 0.52 -12.84 -2.50
N THR A 60 -0.08 -13.95 -2.90
CA THR A 60 -1.19 -14.02 -3.86
C THR A 60 -2.44 -13.22 -3.44
N ASN A 61 -2.50 -12.80 -2.19
CA ASN A 61 -3.62 -12.08 -1.61
C ASN A 61 -3.47 -10.56 -1.62
N LEU A 62 -2.32 -10.03 -2.04
CA LEU A 62 -2.11 -8.59 -2.12
C LEU A 62 -2.62 -8.09 -3.48
N PRO A 63 -3.46 -7.04 -3.50
CA PRO A 63 -3.93 -6.46 -4.75
C PRO A 63 -2.79 -5.73 -5.45
N PRO A 64 -2.85 -5.55 -6.78
CA PRO A 64 -1.86 -4.78 -7.53
C PRO A 64 -1.82 -3.30 -7.14
N GLU A 65 -2.85 -2.81 -6.45
CA GLU A 65 -2.94 -1.44 -5.96
C GLU A 65 -3.83 -1.40 -4.72
N ILE A 66 -3.41 -0.63 -3.72
CA ILE A 66 -4.22 -0.28 -2.55
C ILE A 66 -4.50 1.22 -2.61
N THR A 67 -5.76 1.58 -2.91
CA THR A 67 -6.23 2.96 -2.80
C THR A 67 -6.74 3.23 -1.38
N PHE A 68 -6.34 4.36 -0.80
CA PHE A 68 -6.90 4.87 0.45
C PHE A 68 -7.01 6.40 0.46
N ARG A 69 -7.83 6.93 1.36
CA ARG A 69 -7.91 8.39 1.61
C ARG A 69 -7.46 8.72 3.01
N MET A 70 -6.66 9.77 3.10
CA MET A 70 -6.15 10.30 4.36
C MET A 70 -6.40 11.81 4.41
N GLN A 71 -6.81 12.30 5.57
CA GLN A 71 -6.91 13.73 5.88
C GLN A 71 -6.44 13.93 7.33
N ASN A 72 -5.64 14.94 7.63
CA ASN A 72 -5.09 15.17 8.98
C ASN A 72 -4.58 13.87 9.64
N GLU A 73 -3.79 13.10 8.89
CA GLU A 73 -3.19 11.83 9.33
C GLU A 73 -4.15 10.68 9.69
N THR A 74 -5.45 10.84 9.45
CA THR A 74 -6.46 9.82 9.72
C THR A 74 -6.92 9.17 8.42
N ILE A 75 -7.02 7.83 8.40
CA ILE A 75 -7.52 7.07 7.24
C ILE A 75 -9.05 7.06 7.30
N TYR A 76 -9.71 7.58 6.26
CA TYR A 76 -11.19 7.64 6.21
C TYR A 76 -11.82 6.63 5.25
N GLU A 77 -11.06 6.18 4.25
CA GLU A 77 -11.56 5.27 3.23
C GLU A 77 -10.47 4.26 2.92
N VAL A 78 -10.68 3.01 3.34
CA VAL A 78 -9.80 1.87 3.06
C VAL A 78 -10.62 0.58 3.07
N SER A 79 -10.23 -0.39 2.24
CA SER A 79 -10.78 -1.74 2.32
C SER A 79 -10.40 -2.40 3.65
N GLN A 80 -11.38 -2.91 4.39
CA GLN A 80 -11.15 -3.61 5.67
C GLN A 80 -10.13 -4.76 5.54
N ARG A 81 -10.07 -5.42 4.38
CA ARG A 81 -9.12 -6.50 4.09
C ARG A 81 -7.65 -6.05 4.17
N TYR A 82 -7.38 -4.78 3.91
CA TYR A 82 -6.02 -4.23 3.84
C TYR A 82 -5.77 -3.14 4.89
N LYS A 83 -6.67 -3.00 5.87
CA LYS A 83 -6.60 -1.95 6.88
C LYS A 83 -5.26 -1.96 7.64
N GLU A 84 -4.81 -3.13 8.10
CA GLU A 84 -3.52 -3.28 8.82
C GLU A 84 -2.32 -2.82 7.96
N VAL A 85 -2.33 -3.13 6.66
CA VAL A 85 -1.27 -2.73 5.72
C VAL A 85 -1.28 -1.22 5.52
N VAL A 86 -2.46 -0.62 5.37
CA VAL A 86 -2.61 0.84 5.18
C VAL A 86 -2.28 1.61 6.45
N GLU A 87 -2.63 1.10 7.62
CA GLU A 87 -2.22 1.70 8.90
C GLU A 87 -0.70 1.72 9.03
N SER A 88 -0.03 0.60 8.71
CA SER A 88 1.44 0.51 8.71
C SER A 88 2.08 1.44 7.67
N LEU A 89 1.47 1.56 6.48
CA LEU A 89 1.89 2.50 5.44
C LEU A 89 1.79 3.94 5.94
N VAL A 90 0.67 4.32 6.54
CA VAL A 90 0.44 5.68 7.03
C VAL A 90 1.40 6.01 8.18
N GLU A 91 1.60 5.10 9.13
CA GLU A 91 2.56 5.29 10.22
C GLU A 91 3.97 5.58 9.70
N ARG A 92 4.42 4.81 8.70
CA ARG A 92 5.74 5.05 8.08
C ARG A 92 5.75 6.30 7.20
N LEU A 93 4.66 6.62 6.49
CA LEU A 93 4.54 7.85 5.69
C LEU A 93 4.63 9.12 6.56
N LYS A 94 4.09 9.11 7.78
CA LYS A 94 4.23 10.24 8.72
C LYS A 94 5.70 10.57 9.03
N ALA A 95 6.58 9.57 9.01
CA ALA A 95 8.01 9.79 9.21
C ALA A 95 8.69 10.49 8.01
N PHE A 96 8.12 10.37 6.81
CA PHE A 96 8.66 10.98 5.59
C PHE A 96 8.02 12.31 5.22
N VAL A 97 6.75 12.49 5.57
CA VAL A 97 5.99 13.69 5.28
C VAL A 97 5.68 14.36 6.61
N SER A 98 6.52 15.30 7.03
CA SER A 98 6.15 16.28 8.06
C SER A 98 5.02 17.14 7.51
N ILE A 99 3.77 16.67 7.66
CA ILE A 99 2.55 17.44 7.37
C ILE A 99 2.13 18.16 8.65
#